data_AF-A0A929USY6-F1
#
_entry.id   AF-A0A929USY6-F1
#
_cell.length_a   1.000
_cell.length_b   1.000
_cell.length_c   1.000
_cell.angle_alpha   90.00
_cell.angle_beta   90.00
_cell.angle_gamma   90.00
#
_symmetry.space_group_name_H-M   'P 1'
#
loop_
_entity.id
_entity.type
_entity.pdbx_description
1 polymer ?
#
loop_
_entity_poly.entity_id
_entity_poly.type
_entity_poly.pdbx_seq_one_letter_code
_entity_poly.pdbx_strand_id
1 'polypeptide(L)'
;MRDVYNVALSMEVDVEELSERLLLQMLYTGAFVGEQTDIFRSYVQKKQGSDLELAFLAQASYDHFVKEKLPNAFLYQQMEQVARGGQKLPVICLIDYLKYASEHKGEMGAEDLIPVFLKKLMAAGLFFPFFMEFQDLLPKLARFSDRVMLVYRSAPGKNCTVHYLLNKDTEPQEDYESRPMKEMYDSVYIASFILFFGEQVQYYITEDQIGEAGERLEQLTQSGMLQRSDIRTSGKGSRFSMINDLMVAGTLSDYDTFDHLAEEYFRTGFISNYIFQLSMSKKGMRENESREAEEER
;
A
#
# COMPACT_ATOMS: atom_id res chain seq x y z
N MET A 1 18.69 31.83 -15.57
CA MET A 1 17.42 31.29 -16.10
C MET A 1 16.26 31.58 -15.15
N ARG A 2 16.34 31.22 -13.86
CA ARG A 2 15.31 31.57 -12.87
C ARG A 2 14.98 33.07 -12.79
N ASP A 3 16.00 33.92 -12.69
CA ASP A 3 15.76 35.37 -12.58
C ASP A 3 15.15 35.95 -13.88
N VAL A 4 15.50 35.36 -15.03
CA VAL A 4 14.88 35.71 -16.32
C VAL A 4 13.41 35.31 -16.35
N TYR A 5 13.05 34.16 -15.76
CA TYR A 5 11.66 33.73 -15.62
C TYR A 5 10.85 34.69 -14.75
N ASN A 6 11.38 35.07 -13.58
CA ASN A 6 10.69 36.00 -12.69
C ASN A 6 10.48 37.37 -13.34
N VAL A 7 11.49 37.86 -14.09
CA VAL A 7 11.38 39.11 -14.84
C VAL A 7 10.37 38.97 -15.99
N ALA A 8 10.41 37.89 -16.77
CA ALA A 8 9.46 37.67 -17.86
C ALA A 8 8.01 37.57 -17.36
N LEU A 9 7.80 36.91 -16.22
CA LEU A 9 6.50 36.84 -15.57
C LEU A 9 6.01 38.22 -15.12
N SER A 10 6.90 39.05 -14.55
CA SER A 10 6.58 40.43 -14.15
C SER A 10 6.28 41.36 -15.33
N MET A 11 6.75 41.01 -16.53
CA MET A 11 6.56 41.76 -17.76
C MET A 11 5.41 41.20 -18.63
N GLU A 12 4.65 40.22 -18.13
CA GLU A 12 3.56 39.54 -18.84
C GLU A 12 3.99 38.93 -20.20
N VAL A 13 5.27 38.57 -20.31
CA VAL A 13 5.82 37.93 -21.50
C VAL A 13 5.48 36.43 -21.48
N ASP A 14 5.29 35.83 -22.65
CA ASP A 14 5.07 34.39 -22.74
C ASP A 14 6.27 33.60 -22.19
N VAL A 15 6.03 32.87 -21.10
CA VAL A 15 7.03 32.05 -20.40
C VAL A 15 6.97 30.57 -20.78
N GLU A 16 6.16 30.15 -21.75
CA GLU A 16 5.94 28.73 -22.06
C GLU A 16 7.23 27.95 -22.35
N GLU A 17 8.01 28.40 -23.33
CA GLU A 17 9.27 27.75 -23.71
C GLU A 17 10.31 27.82 -22.57
N LEU A 18 10.27 28.91 -21.81
CA LEU A 18 11.17 29.11 -20.68
C LEU A 18 10.83 28.16 -19.52
N SER A 19 9.55 27.99 -19.19
CA SER A 19 9.05 27.03 -18.22
C SER A 19 9.40 25.61 -18.63
N GLU A 20 9.18 25.24 -19.90
CA GLU A 20 9.53 23.91 -20.41
C GLU A 20 11.02 23.60 -20.24
N ARG A 21 11.89 24.53 -20.65
CA ARG A 21 13.35 24.37 -20.52
C ARG A 21 13.80 24.31 -19.06
N LEU A 22 13.19 25.11 -18.18
CA LEU A 22 13.48 25.09 -16.75
C LEU A 22 13.09 23.75 -16.12
N LEU A 23 11.88 23.26 -16.40
CA LEU A 23 11.40 21.97 -15.89
C LEU A 23 12.27 20.81 -16.39
N LEU A 24 12.64 20.80 -17.66
CA LEU A 24 13.58 19.82 -18.21
C LEU A 24 14.92 19.87 -17.48
N GLN A 25 15.49 21.07 -17.32
CA GLN A 25 16.77 21.23 -16.63
C GLN A 25 16.68 20.75 -15.17
N MET A 26 15.58 21.04 -14.47
CA MET A 26 15.34 20.57 -13.11
C MET A 26 15.29 19.04 -13.05
N LEU A 27 14.58 18.40 -13.97
CA LEU A 27 14.48 16.93 -14.03
C LEU A 27 15.83 16.27 -14.32
N TYR A 28 16.61 16.81 -15.26
CA TYR A 28 17.92 16.26 -15.62
C TYR A 28 18.99 16.48 -14.55
N THR A 29 18.97 17.62 -13.86
CA THR A 29 20.02 17.99 -12.89
C THR A 29 19.66 17.64 -11.45
N GLY A 30 18.38 17.39 -11.16
CA GLY A 30 17.88 17.25 -9.79
C GLY A 30 17.98 18.56 -8.98
N ALA A 31 18.26 19.70 -9.62
CA ALA A 31 18.41 20.97 -8.94
C ALA A 31 17.08 21.44 -8.34
N PHE A 32 17.12 21.82 -7.06
CA PHE A 32 15.95 22.37 -6.39
C PHE A 32 15.78 23.85 -6.72
N VAL A 33 14.57 24.23 -7.15
CA VAL A 33 14.16 25.62 -7.38
C VAL A 33 12.95 25.89 -6.49
N GLY A 34 13.01 26.91 -5.64
CA GLY A 34 11.92 27.22 -4.70
C GLY A 34 10.58 27.46 -5.40
N GLU A 35 10.62 28.13 -6.55
CA GLU A 35 9.46 28.48 -7.37
C GLU A 35 9.03 27.36 -8.34
N GLN A 36 9.52 26.13 -8.17
CA GLN A 36 9.26 25.01 -9.08
C GLN A 36 7.77 24.75 -9.33
N THR A 37 6.94 24.91 -8.30
CA THR A 37 5.50 24.68 -8.40
C THR A 37 4.84 25.74 -9.27
N ASP A 38 5.30 27.00 -9.17
CA ASP A 38 4.75 28.10 -9.94
C ASP A 38 5.18 28.01 -11.41
N ILE A 39 6.43 27.64 -11.67
CA ILE A 39 6.93 27.33 -13.01
C ILE A 39 6.11 26.20 -13.64
N PHE A 40 5.86 25.13 -12.88
CA PHE A 40 5.05 24.00 -13.32
C PHE A 40 3.59 24.40 -13.57
N ARG A 41 2.99 25.21 -12.69
CA ARG A 41 1.63 25.73 -12.86
C ARG A 41 1.48 26.51 -14.17
N SER A 42 2.42 27.40 -14.47
CA SER A 42 2.41 28.16 -15.73
C SER A 42 2.58 27.27 -16.96
N TYR A 43 3.32 26.17 -16.85
CA TYR A 43 3.50 25.21 -17.95
C TYR A 43 2.19 24.43 -18.25
N VAL A 44 1.58 23.84 -17.23
CA VAL A 44 0.42 22.95 -17.41
C VAL A 44 -0.83 23.71 -17.87
N GLN A 45 -0.95 25.00 -17.56
CA GLN A 45 -2.03 25.84 -18.09
C GLN A 45 -2.12 25.85 -19.63
N LYS A 46 -0.99 25.65 -20.32
CA LYS A 46 -0.93 25.66 -21.78
C LYS A 46 -0.74 24.28 -22.40
N LYS A 47 0.02 23.38 -21.75
CA LYS A 47 0.32 22.03 -22.23
C LYS A 47 -0.10 20.98 -21.22
N GLN A 48 -1.37 20.58 -21.27
CA GLN A 48 -1.87 19.46 -20.48
C GLN A 48 -1.56 18.13 -21.14
N GLY A 49 -1.20 17.17 -20.31
CA GLY A 49 -1.00 15.79 -20.66
C GLY A 49 0.25 15.52 -21.49
N SER A 50 1.30 16.32 -21.31
CA SER A 50 2.57 16.11 -21.98
C SER A 50 3.45 15.10 -21.22
N ASP A 51 4.41 14.48 -21.92
CA ASP A 51 5.39 13.59 -21.28
C ASP A 51 6.19 14.31 -20.19
N LEU A 52 6.43 15.63 -20.36
CA LEU A 52 7.11 16.45 -19.36
C LEU A 52 6.26 16.64 -18.10
N GLU A 53 4.94 16.83 -18.25
CA GLU A 53 4.03 16.89 -17.11
C GLU A 53 4.08 15.58 -16.31
N LEU A 54 3.95 14.44 -17.00
CA LEU A 54 4.00 13.12 -16.37
C LEU A 54 5.34 12.87 -15.67
N ALA A 55 6.46 13.25 -16.31
CA ALA A 55 7.80 13.12 -15.73
C ALA A 55 7.97 14.00 -14.47
N PHE A 56 7.46 15.23 -14.50
CA PHE A 56 7.50 16.13 -13.35
C PHE A 56 6.66 15.61 -12.18
N LEU A 57 5.42 15.17 -12.46
CA LEU A 57 4.56 14.55 -11.45
C LEU A 57 5.21 13.29 -10.85
N ALA A 58 5.84 12.45 -11.68
CA ALA A 58 6.54 11.26 -11.19
C ALA A 58 7.71 11.59 -10.27
N GLN A 59 8.54 12.59 -10.64
CA GLN A 59 9.66 13.01 -9.83
C GLN A 59 9.19 13.62 -8.49
N ALA A 60 8.15 14.45 -8.52
CA ALA A 60 7.59 15.05 -7.32
C ALA A 60 6.98 13.98 -6.39
N SER A 61 6.28 13.00 -6.95
CA SER A 61 5.74 11.87 -6.18
C SER A 61 6.82 10.98 -5.60
N TYR A 62 7.91 10.75 -6.34
CA TYR A 62 9.07 10.03 -5.80
C TYR A 62 9.68 10.77 -4.61
N ASP A 63 9.83 12.10 -4.72
CA ASP A 63 10.36 12.95 -3.66
C ASP A 63 9.47 12.98 -2.40
N HIS A 64 8.13 12.96 -2.55
CA HIS A 64 7.22 12.87 -1.39
C HIS A 64 7.18 11.45 -0.80
N PHE A 65 7.03 10.42 -1.64
CA PHE A 65 6.85 9.05 -1.18
C PHE A 65 8.12 8.43 -0.58
N VAL A 66 9.27 8.59 -1.28
CA VAL A 66 10.54 7.95 -0.93
C VAL A 66 11.43 8.87 -0.09
N LYS A 67 11.54 10.16 -0.45
CA LYS A 67 12.40 11.12 0.26
C LYS A 67 11.69 11.91 1.36
N GLU A 68 10.40 11.63 1.60
CA GLU A 68 9.58 12.26 2.65
C GLU A 68 9.56 13.80 2.60
N LYS A 69 9.66 14.38 1.40
CA LYS A 69 9.44 15.83 1.23
C LYS A 69 7.98 16.19 1.50
N LEU A 70 7.73 17.47 1.77
CA LEU A 70 6.36 17.97 1.99
C LEU A 70 5.50 17.89 0.72
N PRO A 71 4.24 17.43 0.84
CA PRO A 71 3.31 17.36 -0.28
C PRO A 71 2.90 18.76 -0.76
N ASN A 72 2.56 18.86 -2.05
CA ASN A 72 1.95 20.06 -2.61
C ASN A 72 0.58 19.73 -3.20
N ALA A 73 -0.49 20.26 -2.60
CA ALA A 73 -1.88 20.00 -2.98
C ALA A 73 -2.17 20.25 -4.48
N PHE A 74 -1.49 21.22 -5.09
CA PHE A 74 -1.66 21.52 -6.51
C PHE A 74 -1.28 20.33 -7.40
N LEU A 75 -0.23 19.58 -7.04
CA LEU A 75 0.25 18.45 -7.84
C LEU A 75 -0.78 17.31 -7.87
N TYR A 76 -1.44 17.06 -6.74
CA TYR A 76 -2.50 16.05 -6.67
C TYR A 76 -3.73 16.46 -7.49
N GLN A 77 -4.12 17.73 -7.47
CA GLN A 77 -5.16 18.25 -8.37
C GLN A 77 -4.79 18.06 -9.84
N GLN A 78 -3.53 18.27 -10.22
CA GLN A 78 -3.08 17.99 -11.59
C GLN A 78 -3.12 16.49 -11.91
N MET A 79 -2.71 15.61 -11.00
CA MET A 79 -2.84 14.15 -11.20
C MET A 79 -4.30 13.74 -11.44
N GLU A 80 -5.25 14.32 -10.72
CA GLU A 80 -6.68 14.07 -10.96
C GLU A 80 -7.12 14.51 -12.36
N GLN A 81 -6.68 15.67 -12.82
CA GLN A 81 -6.99 16.18 -14.16
C GLN A 81 -6.42 15.27 -15.25
N VAL A 82 -5.15 14.88 -15.14
CA VAL A 82 -4.48 13.95 -16.06
C VAL A 82 -5.19 12.59 -16.10
N ALA A 83 -5.56 12.07 -14.92
CA ALA A 83 -6.28 10.80 -14.83
C ALA A 83 -7.67 10.87 -15.48
N ARG A 84 -8.42 11.97 -15.26
CA ARG A 84 -9.73 12.21 -15.90
C ARG A 84 -9.63 12.46 -17.39
N GLY A 85 -8.51 13.03 -17.85
CA GLY A 85 -8.16 13.17 -19.27
C GLY A 85 -7.86 11.83 -19.97
N GLY A 86 -7.90 10.70 -19.25
CA GLY A 86 -7.67 9.37 -19.81
C GLY A 86 -6.21 9.00 -20.00
N GLN A 87 -5.29 9.84 -19.54
CA GLN A 87 -3.86 9.57 -19.63
C GLN A 87 -3.39 8.58 -18.57
N LYS A 88 -2.34 7.84 -18.90
CA LYS A 88 -1.75 6.85 -18.00
C LYS A 88 -0.72 7.52 -17.10
N LEU A 89 -1.14 7.81 -15.86
CA LEU A 89 -0.21 8.23 -14.81
C LEU A 89 0.85 7.15 -14.52
N PRO A 90 2.10 7.55 -14.26
CA PRO A 90 3.14 6.69 -13.73
C PRO A 90 2.72 6.01 -12.42
N VAL A 91 3.25 4.80 -12.17
CA VAL A 91 2.90 3.99 -11.00
C VAL A 91 3.17 4.71 -9.68
N ILE A 92 4.28 5.44 -9.59
CA ILE A 92 4.64 6.23 -8.39
C ILE A 92 3.60 7.29 -8.06
N CYS A 93 3.04 7.97 -9.06
CA CYS A 93 1.98 8.95 -8.85
C CYS A 93 0.75 8.31 -8.23
N LEU A 94 0.42 7.06 -8.62
CA LEU A 94 -0.72 6.34 -8.05
C LEU A 94 -0.49 5.97 -6.59
N ILE A 95 0.72 5.49 -6.26
CA ILE A 95 1.09 5.12 -4.89
C ILE A 95 1.05 6.36 -4.00
N ASP A 96 1.68 7.42 -4.47
CA ASP A 96 1.82 8.68 -3.75
C ASP A 96 0.48 9.39 -3.54
N TYR A 97 -0.37 9.43 -4.57
CA TYR A 97 -1.73 9.96 -4.48
C TYR A 97 -2.54 9.24 -3.40
N LEU A 98 -2.47 7.90 -3.34
CA LEU A 98 -3.18 7.12 -2.34
C LEU A 98 -2.62 7.34 -0.92
N LYS A 99 -1.30 7.52 -0.77
CA LYS A 99 -0.71 7.90 0.51
C LYS A 99 -1.26 9.26 0.95
N TYR A 100 -1.20 10.27 0.09
CA TYR A 100 -1.70 11.61 0.39
C TYR A 100 -3.19 11.62 0.75
N ALA A 101 -4.02 10.91 -0.03
CA ALA A 101 -5.45 10.78 0.22
C ALA A 101 -5.77 10.04 1.54
N SER A 102 -4.89 9.15 1.99
CA SER A 102 -5.07 8.43 3.26
C SER A 102 -4.82 9.35 4.47
N GLU A 103 -3.95 10.34 4.31
CA GLU A 103 -3.59 11.32 5.33
C GLU A 103 -4.56 12.52 5.37
N HIS A 104 -5.18 12.88 4.23
CA HIS A 104 -6.06 14.05 4.06
C HIS A 104 -7.51 13.66 3.72
N LYS A 105 -8.10 12.77 4.53
CA LYS A 105 -9.47 12.29 4.30
C LYS A 105 -10.48 13.43 4.30
N GLY A 106 -11.34 13.47 3.28
CA GLY A 106 -12.41 14.47 3.14
C GLY A 106 -11.97 15.83 2.56
N GLU A 107 -10.68 16.05 2.33
CA GLU A 107 -10.16 17.25 1.65
C GLU A 107 -10.03 17.06 0.13
N MET A 108 -10.08 15.80 -0.32
CA MET A 108 -9.91 15.42 -1.71
C MET A 108 -11.23 15.40 -2.47
N GLY A 109 -11.26 16.05 -3.64
CA GLY A 109 -12.46 16.14 -4.49
C GLY A 109 -12.69 14.94 -5.42
N ALA A 110 -11.80 13.95 -5.46
CA ALA A 110 -11.84 12.83 -6.41
C ALA A 110 -11.75 11.44 -5.75
N GLU A 111 -12.60 11.18 -4.75
CA GLU A 111 -12.71 9.86 -4.13
C GLU A 111 -13.06 8.74 -5.13
N ASP A 112 -13.67 9.09 -6.26
CA ASP A 112 -13.99 8.16 -7.35
C ASP A 112 -12.75 7.54 -8.02
N LEU A 113 -11.60 8.23 -7.98
CA LEU A 113 -10.34 7.75 -8.55
C LEU A 113 -9.62 6.74 -7.64
N ILE A 114 -9.85 6.82 -6.33
CA ILE A 114 -9.18 5.97 -5.33
C ILE A 114 -9.38 4.47 -5.63
N PRO A 115 -10.61 3.95 -5.85
CA PRO A 115 -10.82 2.55 -6.21
C PRO A 115 -10.15 2.15 -7.53
N VAL A 116 -10.04 3.08 -8.49
CA VAL A 116 -9.41 2.82 -9.80
C VAL A 116 -7.91 2.62 -9.62
N PHE A 117 -7.26 3.50 -8.86
CA PHE A 117 -5.82 3.42 -8.59
C PHE A 117 -5.47 2.20 -7.75
N LEU A 118 -6.24 1.92 -6.69
CA LEU A 118 -6.09 0.72 -5.87
C LEU A 118 -6.16 -0.56 -6.71
N LYS A 119 -7.17 -0.69 -7.59
CA LYS A 119 -7.30 -1.88 -8.46
C LYS A 119 -6.09 -2.06 -9.38
N LYS A 120 -5.55 -0.96 -9.94
CA LYS A 120 -4.36 -1.00 -10.81
C LYS A 120 -3.12 -1.46 -10.03
N LEU A 121 -2.86 -0.89 -8.86
CA LEU A 121 -1.71 -1.25 -8.03
C LEU A 121 -1.81 -2.69 -7.51
N MET A 122 -2.99 -3.11 -7.05
CA MET A 122 -3.23 -4.48 -6.61
C MET A 122 -3.04 -5.50 -7.75
N ALA A 123 -3.46 -5.16 -8.97
CA ALA A 123 -3.23 -6.01 -10.14
C ALA A 123 -1.73 -6.15 -10.49
N ALA A 124 -0.93 -5.12 -10.20
CA ALA A 124 0.53 -5.17 -10.32
C ALA A 124 1.20 -5.89 -9.12
N GLY A 125 0.43 -6.39 -8.15
CA GLY A 125 0.96 -7.05 -6.96
C GLY A 125 1.61 -6.10 -5.96
N LEU A 126 1.27 -4.82 -6.03
CA LEU A 126 1.72 -3.75 -5.14
C LEU A 126 0.68 -3.51 -4.04
N PHE A 127 1.14 -3.47 -2.80
CA PHE A 127 0.27 -3.27 -1.65
C PHE A 127 1.01 -2.57 -0.52
N PHE A 128 0.34 -1.62 0.13
CA PHE A 128 0.89 -0.81 1.22
C PHE A 128 -0.07 -0.72 2.40
N PRO A 129 0.41 -0.44 3.64
CA PRO A 129 -0.45 -0.40 4.82
C PRO A 129 -1.57 0.64 4.70
N PHE A 130 -1.27 1.83 4.16
CA PHE A 130 -2.23 2.93 4.00
C PHE A 130 -3.40 2.60 3.06
N PHE A 131 -3.35 1.50 2.30
CA PHE A 131 -4.51 1.04 1.54
C PHE A 131 -5.68 0.67 2.46
N MET A 132 -5.40 0.28 3.70
CA MET A 132 -6.41 -0.11 4.68
C MET A 132 -7.32 1.05 5.10
N GLU A 133 -6.93 2.29 4.82
CA GLU A 133 -7.77 3.48 5.04
C GLU A 133 -8.95 3.59 4.06
N PHE A 134 -8.93 2.83 2.97
CA PHE A 134 -9.92 2.85 1.89
C PHE A 134 -10.77 1.58 1.81
N GLN A 135 -10.83 0.79 2.90
CA GLN A 135 -11.60 -0.46 2.94
C GLN A 135 -13.09 -0.26 2.59
N ASP A 136 -13.67 0.87 3.00
CA ASP A 136 -15.06 1.22 2.72
C ASP A 136 -15.33 1.44 1.23
N LEU A 137 -14.35 2.03 0.52
CA LEU A 137 -14.44 2.30 -0.92
C LEU A 137 -14.16 1.05 -1.76
N LEU A 138 -13.36 0.12 -1.24
CA LEU A 138 -12.99 -1.11 -1.94
C LEU A 138 -13.04 -2.34 -1.02
N PRO A 139 -14.18 -3.04 -0.95
CA PRO A 139 -14.35 -4.23 -0.10
C PRO A 139 -13.35 -5.37 -0.38
N LYS A 140 -12.73 -5.39 -1.58
CA LYS A 140 -11.67 -6.37 -1.92
C LYS A 140 -10.44 -6.26 -1.01
N LEU A 141 -10.28 -5.15 -0.30
CA LEU A 141 -9.20 -4.91 0.66
C LEU A 141 -9.40 -5.65 1.98
N ALA A 142 -10.62 -6.11 2.30
CA ALA A 142 -10.91 -6.86 3.53
C ALA A 142 -10.02 -8.10 3.70
N ARG A 143 -9.52 -8.69 2.60
CA ARG A 143 -8.58 -9.84 2.61
C ARG A 143 -7.21 -9.56 3.24
N PHE A 144 -6.91 -8.29 3.52
CA PHE A 144 -5.65 -7.85 4.12
C PHE A 144 -5.86 -7.22 5.50
N SER A 145 -7.11 -7.07 5.95
CA SER A 145 -7.47 -6.46 7.24
C SER A 145 -6.99 -7.25 8.46
N ASP A 146 -6.67 -8.51 8.25
CA ASP A 146 -6.07 -9.45 9.19
C ASP A 146 -4.54 -9.33 9.25
N ARG A 147 -3.92 -8.55 8.36
CA ARG A 147 -2.47 -8.42 8.24
C ARG A 147 -1.97 -7.10 8.80
N VAL A 148 -1.01 -7.18 9.71
CA VAL A 148 -0.17 -6.06 10.14
C VAL A 148 1.06 -6.02 9.24
N MET A 149 1.34 -4.86 8.65
CA MET A 149 2.41 -4.70 7.66
C MET A 149 3.56 -3.88 8.21
N LEU A 150 4.73 -4.50 8.26
CA LEU A 150 5.99 -3.86 8.59
C LEU A 150 6.59 -3.23 7.34
N VAL A 151 6.79 -1.91 7.37
CA VAL A 151 7.45 -1.15 6.32
C VAL A 151 8.89 -0.88 6.72
N TYR A 152 9.83 -1.19 5.82
CA TYR A 152 11.23 -0.90 5.97
C TYR A 152 11.73 -0.12 4.75
N ARG A 153 12.59 0.87 4.99
CA ARG A 153 13.17 1.69 3.92
C ARG A 153 14.68 1.53 3.90
N SER A 154 15.22 1.22 2.72
CA SER A 154 16.65 1.02 2.51
C SER A 154 17.03 1.38 1.07
N ALA A 155 18.31 1.35 0.73
CA ALA A 155 18.77 1.57 -0.64
C ALA A 155 18.09 0.62 -1.65
N PRO A 156 17.95 1.05 -2.92
CA PRO A 156 17.37 0.22 -3.98
C PRO A 156 18.15 -1.08 -4.18
N GLY A 157 17.45 -2.19 -4.44
CA GLY A 157 18.07 -3.46 -4.84
C GLY A 157 18.81 -4.21 -3.71
N LYS A 158 18.50 -3.93 -2.45
CA LYS A 158 18.97 -4.68 -1.29
C LYS A 158 18.05 -5.86 -1.00
N ASN A 159 18.62 -6.98 -0.56
CA ASN A 159 17.81 -8.05 0.01
C ASN A 159 17.66 -7.80 1.50
N CYS A 160 16.42 -7.54 1.93
CA CYS A 160 16.10 -7.30 3.32
C CYS A 160 15.41 -8.55 3.91
N THR A 161 15.89 -9.05 5.03
CA THR A 161 15.30 -10.18 5.75
C THR A 161 14.86 -9.72 7.14
N VAL A 162 13.60 -9.96 7.47
CA VAL A 162 13.07 -9.74 8.81
C VAL A 162 13.18 -11.04 9.61
N HIS A 163 13.83 -10.95 10.76
CA HIS A 163 13.93 -12.00 11.77
C HIS A 163 13.01 -11.62 12.92
N TYR A 164 12.12 -12.51 13.31
CA TYR A 164 11.07 -12.19 14.27
C TYR A 164 10.77 -13.33 15.23
N LEU A 165 10.20 -12.95 16.38
CA LEU A 165 9.81 -13.85 17.46
C LEU A 165 8.40 -13.44 17.90
N LEU A 166 7.49 -14.41 17.89
CA LEU A 166 6.11 -14.20 18.29
C LEU A 166 6.00 -14.46 19.80
N ASN A 167 5.81 -13.39 20.58
CA ASN A 167 5.60 -13.52 22.02
C ASN A 167 4.20 -14.09 22.25
N LYS A 168 4.12 -15.39 22.52
CA LYS A 168 2.93 -16.02 23.06
C LYS A 168 3.09 -16.07 24.57
N ASP A 169 2.07 -15.64 25.31
CA ASP A 169 2.04 -15.65 26.79
C ASP A 169 2.29 -17.03 27.41
N THR A 170 2.28 -18.10 26.60
CA THR A 170 2.32 -19.48 27.08
C THR A 170 3.74 -20.05 27.21
N GLU A 171 4.70 -19.73 26.33
CA GLU A 171 6.12 -20.12 26.46
C GLU A 171 7.02 -19.18 25.62
N PRO A 172 8.20 -18.75 26.10
CA PRO A 172 9.14 -17.99 25.29
C PRO A 172 9.68 -18.87 24.16
N GLN A 173 9.34 -18.53 22.92
CA GLN A 173 9.95 -19.12 21.74
C GLN A 173 11.43 -18.71 21.71
N GLU A 174 12.38 -19.64 21.76
CA GLU A 174 13.82 -19.29 21.82
C GLU A 174 14.43 -18.99 20.44
N ASP A 175 13.83 -19.50 19.36
CA ASP A 175 14.36 -19.37 18.00
C ASP A 175 13.63 -18.32 17.17
N TYR A 176 14.41 -17.41 16.55
CA TYR A 176 13.91 -16.43 15.59
C TYR A 176 13.51 -17.13 14.27
N GLU A 177 12.32 -16.80 13.79
CA GLU A 177 11.90 -17.14 12.42
C GLU A 177 12.32 -16.02 11.47
N SER A 178 12.81 -16.39 10.29
CA SER A 178 13.24 -15.41 9.28
C SER A 178 12.36 -15.46 8.04
N ARG A 179 12.06 -14.28 7.48
CA ARG A 179 11.30 -14.14 6.23
C ARG A 179 11.89 -13.02 5.36
N PRO A 180 12.00 -13.22 4.05
CA PRO A 180 12.40 -12.16 3.14
C PRO A 180 11.32 -11.08 3.08
N MET A 181 11.73 -9.81 3.09
CA MET A 181 10.85 -8.68 2.85
C MET A 181 10.72 -8.45 1.34
N LYS A 182 9.50 -8.18 0.86
CA LYS A 182 9.27 -7.92 -0.55
C LYS A 182 9.46 -6.44 -0.85
N GLU A 183 10.31 -6.10 -1.81
CA GLU A 183 10.38 -4.75 -2.36
C GLU A 183 9.08 -4.45 -3.12
N MET A 184 8.28 -3.51 -2.60
CA MET A 184 7.00 -3.12 -3.21
C MET A 184 7.18 -1.95 -4.16
N TYR A 185 8.04 -1.01 -3.81
CA TYR A 185 8.42 0.08 -4.70
C TYR A 185 9.82 0.51 -4.30
N ASP A 186 10.61 0.98 -5.27
CA ASP A 186 12.00 1.41 -5.11
C ASP A 186 12.33 1.88 -3.67
N SER A 187 13.19 1.12 -2.98
CA SER A 187 13.66 1.42 -1.62
C SER A 187 12.65 1.18 -0.47
N VAL A 188 11.47 0.63 -0.76
CA VAL A 188 10.39 0.35 0.21
C VAL A 188 10.06 -1.14 0.24
N TYR A 189 10.44 -1.79 1.34
CA TYR A 189 10.28 -3.21 1.59
C TYR A 189 9.16 -3.46 2.59
N ILE A 190 8.34 -4.48 2.34
CA ILE A 190 7.19 -4.83 3.19
C ILE A 190 7.20 -6.31 3.56
N ALA A 191 6.98 -6.58 4.84
CA ALA A 191 6.64 -7.89 5.38
C ALA A 191 5.27 -7.84 6.06
N SER A 192 4.43 -8.86 5.87
CA SER A 192 3.09 -8.92 6.46
C SER A 192 2.98 -10.05 7.48
N PHE A 193 2.41 -9.75 8.63
CA PHE A 193 2.15 -10.67 9.74
C PHE A 193 0.67 -10.75 10.02
N ILE A 194 0.16 -11.93 10.41
CA ILE A 194 -1.20 -12.06 10.94
C ILE A 194 -1.04 -12.05 12.45
N LEU A 195 -1.55 -11.01 13.11
CA LEU A 195 -1.49 -10.84 14.56
C LEU A 195 -2.90 -10.75 15.13
N PHE A 196 -3.11 -11.46 16.22
CA PHE A 196 -4.32 -11.38 17.03
C PHE A 196 -4.21 -10.30 18.11
N PHE A 197 -5.34 -9.97 18.74
CA PHE A 197 -5.37 -9.04 19.86
C PHE A 197 -4.43 -9.49 20.99
N GLY A 198 -3.61 -8.58 21.52
CA GLY A 198 -2.63 -8.87 22.56
C GLY A 198 -1.30 -9.46 22.06
N GLU A 199 -1.26 -10.04 20.86
CA GLU A 199 -0.01 -10.59 20.31
C GLU A 199 0.99 -9.48 19.93
N GLN A 200 2.26 -9.75 20.22
CA GLN A 200 3.38 -8.88 19.89
C GLN A 200 4.45 -9.67 19.15
N VAL A 201 5.05 -9.04 18.15
CA VAL A 201 6.19 -9.57 17.40
C VAL A 201 7.39 -8.68 17.66
N GLN A 202 8.41 -9.24 18.30
CA GLN A 202 9.73 -8.62 18.35
C GLN A 202 10.47 -8.97 17.08
N TYR A 203 11.08 -7.98 16.43
CA TYR A 203 11.78 -8.21 15.17
C TYR A 203 13.09 -7.42 15.05
N TYR A 204 13.97 -7.92 14.20
CA TYR A 204 15.08 -7.17 13.65
C TYR A 204 15.24 -7.43 12.15
N ILE A 205 15.83 -6.48 11.44
CA ILE A 205 15.99 -6.49 9.99
C ILE A 205 17.49 -6.57 9.68
N THR A 206 17.80 -7.40 8.71
CA THR A 206 19.14 -7.56 8.16
C THR A 206 19.14 -7.25 6.68
N GLU A 207 20.22 -6.66 6.20
CA GLU A 207 20.46 -6.42 4.79
C GLU A 207 21.65 -7.22 4.29
N ASP A 208 21.51 -7.81 3.11
CA ASP A 208 22.64 -8.39 2.40
C ASP A 208 23.63 -7.29 1.97
N GLN A 209 24.88 -7.43 2.40
CA GLN A 209 26.01 -6.69 1.88
C GLN A 209 27.01 -7.65 1.23
N ILE A 210 27.60 -7.21 0.13
CA ILE A 210 28.73 -7.90 -0.48
C ILE A 210 29.97 -7.32 0.18
N GLY A 211 30.65 -8.12 1.01
CA GLY A 211 31.92 -7.76 1.60
C GLY A 211 33.01 -7.60 0.54
N GLU A 212 34.12 -6.97 0.91
CA GLU A 212 35.25 -6.70 -0.01
C GLU A 212 35.82 -7.97 -0.66
N ALA A 213 35.66 -9.13 -0.01
CA ALA A 213 36.06 -10.45 -0.50
C ALA A 213 34.98 -11.18 -1.33
N GLY A 214 33.82 -10.56 -1.59
CA GLY A 214 32.69 -11.17 -2.28
C GLY A 214 31.78 -12.03 -1.39
N GLU A 215 32.01 -12.03 -0.07
CA GLU A 215 31.19 -12.74 0.91
C GLU A 215 29.86 -12.01 1.16
N ARG A 216 28.77 -12.76 1.36
CA ARG A 216 27.48 -12.21 1.78
C ARG A 216 27.52 -11.98 3.29
N LEU A 217 27.49 -10.72 3.70
CA LEU A 217 27.43 -10.31 5.10
C LEU A 217 26.02 -9.80 5.39
N GLU A 218 25.45 -10.25 6.50
CA GLU A 218 24.19 -9.72 7.00
C GLU A 218 24.47 -8.55 7.95
N GLN A 219 24.08 -7.34 7.57
CA GLN A 219 24.17 -6.19 8.46
C GLN A 219 22.82 -6.01 9.18
N LEU A 220 22.85 -6.05 10.51
CA LEU A 220 21.72 -5.60 11.34
C LEU A 220 21.50 -4.10 11.13
N THR A 221 20.29 -3.70 10.76
CA THR A 221 19.96 -2.30 10.49
C THR A 221 18.94 -1.71 11.46
N GLN A 222 17.84 -2.42 11.70
CA GLN A 222 16.74 -1.95 12.52
C GLN A 222 16.20 -3.07 13.40
N SER A 223 15.75 -2.73 14.61
CA SER A 223 14.98 -3.61 15.48
C SER A 223 13.76 -2.88 16.02
N GLY A 224 12.71 -3.62 16.34
CA GLY A 224 11.49 -3.04 16.90
C GLY A 224 10.52 -4.08 17.43
N MET A 225 9.36 -3.58 17.85
CA MET A 225 8.23 -4.40 18.25
C MET A 225 7.02 -4.00 17.43
N LEU A 226 6.31 -4.98 16.90
CA LEU A 226 5.07 -4.82 16.15
C LEU A 226 3.93 -5.39 16.99
N GLN A 227 2.90 -4.58 17.24
CA GLN A 227 1.71 -5.01 17.96
C GLN A 227 0.47 -4.62 17.17
N ARG A 228 -0.58 -5.43 17.29
CA ARG A 228 -1.92 -5.01 16.86
C ARG A 228 -2.57 -4.19 17.98
N SER A 229 -2.46 -2.86 17.91
CA SER A 229 -3.09 -1.93 18.86
C SER A 229 -4.57 -1.68 18.58
N ASP A 230 -5.02 -1.92 17.35
CA ASP A 230 -6.28 -1.34 16.87
C ASP A 230 -7.43 -2.35 16.88
N ILE A 231 -8.40 -2.06 17.74
CA ILE A 231 -9.76 -2.63 17.72
C ILE A 231 -10.54 -2.13 16.48
N ARG A 232 -10.10 -1.02 15.87
CA ARG A 232 -10.89 -0.24 14.90
C ARG A 232 -10.77 -0.64 13.43
N THR A 233 -9.72 -1.37 13.05
CA THR A 233 -9.38 -1.66 11.64
C THR A 233 -9.63 -3.12 11.23
N SER A 234 -10.35 -3.88 12.05
CA SER A 234 -10.76 -5.23 11.68
C SER A 234 -11.84 -5.16 10.60
N GLY A 235 -11.56 -5.76 9.44
CA GLY A 235 -12.54 -5.90 8.38
C GLY A 235 -13.76 -6.63 8.92
N LYS A 236 -14.90 -5.94 8.97
CA LYS A 236 -16.16 -6.50 9.49
C LYS A 236 -16.45 -7.82 8.78
N GLY A 237 -16.60 -8.89 9.56
CA GLY A 237 -17.04 -10.20 9.07
C GLY A 237 -15.93 -11.17 8.63
N SER A 238 -14.64 -10.85 8.80
CA SER A 238 -13.59 -11.87 8.67
C SER A 238 -13.59 -12.82 9.86
N ARG A 239 -13.27 -14.11 9.64
CA ARG A 239 -13.07 -15.11 10.70
C ARG A 239 -12.03 -14.63 11.73
N PHE A 240 -10.98 -13.96 11.27
CA PHE A 240 -9.94 -13.40 12.14
C PHE A 240 -10.45 -12.21 12.97
N SER A 241 -11.37 -11.40 12.43
CA SER A 241 -12.04 -10.34 13.20
C SER A 241 -12.84 -10.93 14.35
N MET A 242 -13.68 -11.93 14.07
CA MET A 242 -14.50 -12.57 15.11
C MET A 242 -13.65 -13.18 16.23
N ILE A 243 -12.50 -13.78 15.88
CA ILE A 243 -11.57 -14.31 16.88
C ILE A 243 -10.95 -13.18 17.71
N ASN A 244 -10.57 -12.07 17.07
CA ASN A 244 -10.07 -10.90 17.79
C ASN A 244 -11.12 -10.32 18.74
N ASP A 245 -12.36 -10.19 18.28
CA ASP A 245 -13.47 -9.66 19.09
C ASP A 245 -13.76 -10.57 20.29
N LEU A 246 -13.69 -11.90 20.11
CA LEU A 246 -13.75 -12.88 21.20
C LEU A 246 -12.60 -12.72 22.20
N MET A 247 -11.36 -12.55 21.72
CA MET A 247 -10.20 -12.35 22.59
C MET A 247 -10.32 -11.06 23.40
N VAL A 248 -10.83 -9.99 22.79
CA VAL A 248 -11.12 -8.72 23.49
C VAL A 248 -12.18 -8.92 24.56
N ALA A 249 -13.33 -9.52 24.24
CA ALA A 249 -14.41 -9.76 25.18
C ALA A 249 -13.96 -10.63 26.38
N GLY A 250 -13.19 -11.69 26.10
CA GLY A 250 -12.60 -12.54 27.13
C GLY A 250 -11.60 -11.80 28.03
N THR A 251 -10.75 -10.94 27.45
CA THR A 251 -9.80 -10.13 28.22
C THR A 251 -10.49 -9.10 29.10
N LEU A 252 -11.61 -8.53 28.63
CA LEU A 252 -12.44 -7.59 29.39
C LEU A 252 -13.40 -8.28 30.38
N SER A 253 -13.41 -9.61 30.44
CA SER A 253 -14.35 -10.40 31.26
C SER A 253 -15.83 -10.11 30.97
N ASP A 254 -16.15 -9.68 29.75
CA ASP A 254 -17.51 -9.46 29.27
C ASP A 254 -18.05 -10.76 28.66
N TYR A 255 -18.49 -11.66 29.54
CA TYR A 255 -18.95 -13.00 29.15
C TYR A 255 -20.25 -12.98 28.34
N ASP A 256 -21.13 -12.01 28.56
CA ASP A 256 -22.38 -11.87 27.79
C ASP A 256 -22.06 -11.59 26.31
N THR A 257 -21.16 -10.62 26.05
CA THR A 257 -20.69 -10.33 24.70
C THR A 257 -19.89 -11.50 24.11
N PHE A 258 -19.05 -12.15 24.92
CA PHE A 258 -18.26 -13.30 24.49
C PHE A 258 -19.14 -14.46 23.99
N ASP A 259 -20.18 -14.83 24.75
CA ASP A 259 -21.08 -15.94 24.39
C ASP A 259 -21.84 -15.63 23.09
N HIS A 260 -22.32 -14.40 22.93
CA HIS A 260 -22.96 -13.96 21.69
C HIS A 260 -22.03 -14.03 20.47
N LEU A 261 -20.79 -13.54 20.61
CA LEU A 261 -19.80 -13.60 19.55
C LEU A 261 -19.39 -15.05 19.23
N ALA A 262 -19.35 -15.92 20.23
CA ALA A 262 -18.97 -17.32 20.07
C ALA A 262 -20.06 -18.06 19.28
N GLU A 263 -21.33 -17.85 19.63
CA GLU A 263 -22.46 -18.38 18.88
C GLU A 263 -22.42 -17.93 17.41
N GLU A 264 -22.19 -16.64 17.15
CA GLU A 264 -22.10 -16.10 15.80
C GLU A 264 -20.93 -16.73 15.01
N TYR A 265 -19.78 -16.90 15.64
CA TYR A 265 -18.60 -17.54 15.04
C TYR A 265 -18.88 -18.99 14.62
N PHE A 266 -19.46 -19.80 15.52
CA PHE A 266 -19.79 -21.19 15.22
C PHE A 266 -20.90 -21.31 14.17
N ARG A 267 -21.94 -20.47 14.27
CA ARG A 267 -23.02 -20.42 13.28
C ARG A 267 -22.49 -20.09 11.89
N THR A 268 -21.63 -19.09 11.78
CA THR A 268 -21.03 -18.69 10.50
C THR A 268 -20.15 -19.82 9.94
N GLY A 269 -19.36 -20.47 10.78
CA GLY A 269 -18.56 -21.65 10.41
C GLY A 269 -19.41 -22.81 9.90
N PHE A 270 -20.51 -23.12 10.59
CA PHE A 270 -21.45 -24.17 10.21
C PHE A 270 -22.11 -23.88 8.86
N ILE A 271 -22.67 -22.67 8.68
CA ILE A 271 -23.32 -22.25 7.43
C ILE A 271 -22.33 -22.29 6.26
N SER A 272 -21.12 -21.78 6.46
CA SER A 272 -20.06 -21.81 5.44
C SER A 272 -19.76 -23.24 5.00
N ASN A 273 -19.49 -24.14 5.96
CA ASN A 273 -19.22 -25.55 5.66
C ASN A 273 -20.39 -26.21 4.93
N TYR A 274 -21.62 -25.98 5.36
CA TYR A 274 -22.80 -26.56 4.72
C TYR A 274 -22.98 -26.08 3.27
N ILE A 275 -22.87 -24.77 3.02
CA ILE A 275 -23.02 -24.18 1.68
C ILE A 275 -21.93 -24.66 0.73
N PHE A 276 -20.67 -24.70 1.18
CA PHE A 276 -19.53 -25.06 0.32
C PHE A 276 -19.31 -26.57 0.18
N GLN A 277 -19.82 -27.41 1.10
CA GLN A 277 -19.86 -28.87 0.89
C GLN A 277 -20.92 -29.27 -0.14
N LEU A 278 -22.09 -28.61 -0.14
CA LEU A 278 -23.16 -28.84 -1.12
C LEU A 278 -22.76 -28.51 -2.57
N SER A 279 -21.90 -27.50 -2.76
CA SER A 279 -21.42 -27.11 -4.10
C SER A 279 -20.38 -28.09 -4.67
N MET A 280 -19.56 -28.71 -3.81
CA MET A 280 -18.60 -29.75 -4.19
C MET A 280 -19.29 -31.08 -4.53
N SER A 281 -20.34 -31.43 -3.80
CA SER A 281 -21.18 -32.61 -4.10
C SER A 281 -21.89 -32.51 -5.46
N LYS A 282 -22.42 -31.31 -5.81
CA LYS A 282 -23.07 -31.07 -7.11
C LYS A 282 -22.11 -30.97 -8.31
N LYS A 283 -20.81 -30.79 -8.09
CA LYS A 283 -19.79 -30.81 -9.16
C LYS A 283 -19.33 -32.24 -9.45
N GLY A 284 -19.18 -33.06 -8.40
CA GLY A 284 -18.93 -34.50 -8.54
C GLY A 284 -20.08 -35.28 -9.20
N MET A 285 -21.34 -34.90 -8.94
CA MET A 285 -22.49 -35.52 -9.64
C MET A 285 -22.55 -35.21 -11.14
N ARG A 286 -22.21 -33.99 -11.56
CA ARG A 286 -22.21 -33.61 -12.99
C ARG A 286 -21.05 -34.21 -13.78
N GLU A 287 -19.89 -34.42 -13.15
CA GLU A 287 -18.77 -35.11 -13.79
C GLU A 287 -19.00 -36.63 -13.91
N ASN A 288 -19.77 -37.25 -13.00
CA ASN A 288 -20.17 -38.65 -13.14
C ASN A 288 -21.24 -38.87 -14.21
N GLU A 289 -22.26 -38.02 -14.29
CA GLU A 289 -23.29 -38.12 -15.36
C GLU A 289 -22.70 -37.90 -16.77
N SER A 290 -21.61 -37.12 -16.87
CA SER A 290 -20.89 -36.92 -18.14
C SER A 290 -20.05 -38.13 -18.56
N ARG A 291 -19.51 -38.89 -17.59
CA ARG A 291 -18.72 -40.10 -17.83
C ARG A 291 -19.58 -41.31 -18.16
N GLU A 292 -20.73 -41.45 -17.50
CA GLU A 292 -21.68 -42.53 -17.81
C GLU A 292 -22.31 -42.37 -19.21
N ALA A 293 -22.47 -41.13 -19.70
CA ALA A 293 -22.96 -40.87 -21.05
C ALA A 293 -21.91 -41.09 -22.17
N GLU A 294 -20.61 -41.14 -21.85
CA GLU A 294 -19.53 -41.46 -22.80
C GLU A 294 -19.22 -42.97 -22.87
N GLU A 295 -19.57 -43.76 -21.85
CA GLU A 295 -19.42 -45.23 -21.86
C GLU A 295 -20.60 -45.96 -22.53
N GLU A 296 -21.72 -45.27 -22.81
CA GLU A 296 -22.89 -45.83 -23.53
C GLU A 296 -22.92 -45.52 -25.05
N ARG A 297 -21.82 -45.07 -25.65
CA ARG A 297 -21.68 -44.86 -27.12
C ARG A 297 -20.55 -45.67 -27.73
#